data_AF-A0A1Q9TJB5-F1
#
_entry.id   AF-A0A1Q9TJB5-F1
#
_cell.length_a   1.000
_cell.length_b   1.000
_cell.length_c   1.000
_cell.angle_alpha   90.00
_cell.angle_beta   90.00
_cell.angle_gamma   90.00
#
_symmetry.space_group_name_H-M   'P 1'
#
loop_
_entity.id
_entity.type
_entity.pdbx_description
1 polymer ?
#
loop_
_entity_poly.entity_id
_entity_poly.type
_entity_poly.pdbx_seq_one_letter_code
_entity_poly.pdbx_strand_id
1 'polypeptide(L)' 'MDPRDTPRMADEHDPRIAAFHRDFPGWTAWEANGSWRALRVDGRDGLVGLTATSLTELRMRLAEALRVAS' A
#
# COMPACT_ATOMS: atom_id res chain seq x y z
N MET A 1 22.99 8.56 8.52
CA MET A 1 21.64 8.48 7.94
C MET A 1 21.80 8.78 6.47
N ASP A 2 21.64 7.78 5.60
CA ASP A 2 21.80 7.96 4.15
C ASP A 2 20.56 8.68 3.60
N PRO A 3 20.69 9.77 2.83
CA PRO A 3 19.53 10.48 2.26
C PRO A 3 18.68 9.60 1.32
N ARG A 4 19.18 8.42 0.92
CA ARG A 4 18.44 7.42 0.13
C ARG A 4 17.53 6.51 0.96
N ASP A 5 17.63 6.53 2.29
CA ASP A 5 16.74 5.78 3.21
C ASP A 5 15.43 6.53 3.48
N THR A 6 15.25 7.72 2.93
CA THR A 6 13.96 8.40 3.00
C THR A 6 12.96 7.56 2.20
N PRO A 7 11.90 6.99 2.82
CA PRO A 7 10.88 6.29 2.06
C PRO A 7 10.35 7.29 1.04
N ARG A 8 10.65 7.04 -0.24
CA ARG A 8 10.09 7.83 -1.32
C ARG A 8 8.60 7.52 -1.26
N MET A 9 7.82 8.42 -0.65
CA MET A 9 6.36 8.35 -0.78
C MET A 9 6.11 8.11 -2.25
N ALA A 10 5.45 7.00 -2.59
CA ALA A 10 5.20 6.70 -3.98
C ALA A 10 4.56 7.94 -4.57
N ASP A 11 5.17 8.45 -5.63
CA ASP A 11 4.78 9.71 -6.24
C ASP A 11 3.26 9.63 -6.49
N GLU A 12 2.49 10.52 -5.86
CA GLU A 12 1.03 10.53 -6.01
C GLU A 12 0.63 10.78 -7.48
N HIS A 13 1.59 11.21 -8.31
CA HIS A 13 1.46 11.34 -9.75
C HIS A 13 1.66 10.03 -10.52
N ASP A 14 1.99 8.92 -9.86
CA ASP A 14 2.00 7.60 -10.49
C ASP A 14 0.56 7.15 -10.77
N PRO A 15 0.14 7.01 -12.05
CA PRO A 15 -1.21 6.62 -12.41
C PRO A 15 -1.60 5.24 -11.83
N ARG A 16 -0.62 4.39 -11.52
CA ARG A 16 -0.86 3.08 -10.91
C ARG A 16 -1.27 3.21 -9.45
N ILE A 17 -0.77 4.23 -8.74
CA ILE A 17 -1.15 4.54 -7.36
C ILE A 17 -2.53 5.19 -7.31
N ALA A 18 -2.82 6.11 -8.25
CA ALA A 18 -4.17 6.65 -8.40
C ALA A 18 -5.20 5.54 -8.65
N ALA A 19 -4.88 4.57 -9.51
CA ALA A 19 -5.74 3.40 -9.73
C ALA A 19 -5.87 2.53 -8.46
N PHE A 20 -4.80 2.34 -7.69
CA PHE A 20 -4.86 1.62 -6.42
C PHE A 20 -5.82 2.28 -5.43
N HIS A 21 -5.70 3.60 -5.20
CA HIS A 21 -6.55 4.32 -4.25
C HIS A 21 -8.02 4.33 -4.65
N ARG A 22 -8.32 4.34 -5.96
CA ARG A 22 -9.70 4.18 -6.46
C ARG A 22 -10.27 2.80 -6.12
N ASP A 23 -9.47 1.75 -6.25
CA ASP A 23 -9.92 0.38 -6.06
C ASP A 23 -9.96 -0.02 -4.57
N PHE A 24 -9.14 0.64 -3.73
CA PHE A 24 -9.05 0.42 -2.27
C PHE A 24 -9.16 1.75 -1.50
N PRO A 25 -10.35 2.35 -1.41
CA PRO A 25 -10.53 3.63 -0.72
C PRO A 25 -10.15 3.53 0.77
N GLY A 26 -9.44 4.54 1.27
CA GLY A 26 -8.94 4.60 2.66
C GLY A 26 -7.63 3.85 2.91
N TRP A 27 -7.08 3.19 1.90
CA TRP A 27 -5.74 2.60 1.96
C TRP A 27 -4.70 3.52 1.30
N THR A 28 -3.53 3.61 1.90
CA THR A 28 -2.35 4.28 1.35
C THR A 28 -1.36 3.23 0.88
N ALA A 29 -0.85 3.36 -0.36
CA ALA A 29 0.19 2.49 -0.87
C ALA A 29 1.47 3.26 -1.21
N TRP A 30 2.63 2.68 -0.92
CA TRP A 30 3.93 3.25 -1.30
C TRP A 30 5.00 2.19 -1.56
N GLU A 31 6.04 2.57 -2.30
CA GLU A 31 7.21 1.73 -2.55
C GLU A 31 8.33 2.12 -1.59
N ALA A 32 8.95 1.13 -0.94
CA ALA A 32 10.12 1.33 -0.10
C ALA A 32 11.06 0.12 -0.23
N ASN A 33 12.33 0.38 -0.58
CA ASN A 33 13.39 -0.62 -0.72
C ASN A 33 13.01 -1.76 -1.70
N GLY A 34 12.43 -1.41 -2.85
CA GLY A 34 12.01 -2.37 -3.88
C GLY A 34 10.82 -3.25 -3.49
N SER A 35 10.12 -2.89 -2.41
CA SER A 35 8.90 -3.57 -1.97
C SER A 35 7.74 -2.59 -1.89
N TRP A 36 6.57 -3.05 -2.30
CA TRP A 36 5.31 -2.33 -2.21
C TRP A 36 4.65 -2.59 -0.86
N ARG A 37 4.14 -1.54 -0.24
CA ARG A 37 3.47 -1.58 1.05
C ARG A 37 2.10 -0.93 0.93
N ALA A 38 1.10 -1.50 1.60
CA ALA A 38 -0.21 -0.89 1.79
C ALA A 38 -0.50 -0.76 3.28
N LEU A 39 -1.11 0.35 3.65
CA LEU A 39 -1.55 0.64 5.01
C LEU A 39 -2.94 1.24 5.03
N ARG A 40 -3.76 0.81 5.97
CA ARG A 40 -4.95 1.56 6.38
C ARG A 40 -4.83 1.90 7.86
N VAL A 41 -4.99 3.18 8.15
CA VAL A 41 -5.09 3.67 9.53
C VAL A 41 -6.57 3.73 9.87
N ASP A 42 -7.11 2.66 10.45
CA ASP A 42 -8.43 2.71 11.06
C ASP A 42 -8.29 2.97 12.56
N GLY A 43 -8.97 4.00 13.06
CA GLY A 43 -8.91 4.44 14.46
C GLY A 43 -9.53 3.45 15.46
N ARG A 44 -10.03 2.29 15.01
CA ARG A 44 -10.67 1.26 15.86
C ARG A 44 -9.88 -0.05 15.96
N ASP A 45 -9.24 -0.51 14.88
CA ASP A 45 -8.73 -1.89 14.79
C ASP A 45 -7.21 -2.01 14.59
N GLY A 46 -6.50 -0.87 14.56
CA GLY A 46 -5.05 -0.84 14.45
C GLY A 46 -4.53 -0.84 13.01
N LEU A 47 -3.21 -0.78 12.93
CA LEU A 47 -2.46 -0.51 11.70
C LEU A 47 -2.29 -1.82 10.90
N VAL A 48 -3.05 -1.98 9.81
CA VAL A 48 -2.93 -3.18 8.94
C VAL A 48 -1.93 -2.90 7.83
N GLY A 49 -0.77 -3.56 7.90
CA GLY A 49 0.30 -3.45 6.91
C GLY A 49 0.43 -4.70 6.05
N LEU A 50 0.41 -4.53 4.73
CA LEU A 50 0.71 -5.59 3.76
C LEU A 50 1.98 -5.22 2.99
N THR A 51 2.80 -6.23 2.66
CA THR A 51 3.98 -6.06 1.81
C THR A 51 3.95 -7.03 0.63
N ALA A 52 4.50 -6.58 -0.50
CA ALA A 52 4.60 -7.36 -1.73
C ALA A 52 5.80 -6.92 -2.56
N THR A 53 6.24 -7.76 -3.49
CA THR A 53 7.36 -7.47 -4.39
C THR A 53 6.93 -6.62 -5.59
N SER A 54 5.63 -6.48 -5.83
CA SER A 54 5.05 -5.66 -6.89
C SER A 54 3.71 -5.06 -6.46
N LEU A 55 3.32 -3.95 -7.09
CA LEU A 55 2.01 -3.33 -6.84
C LEU A 55 0.85 -4.25 -7.23
N THR A 56 1.00 -5.06 -8.28
CA THR A 56 -0.01 -6.05 -8.68
C THR A 56 -0.21 -7.11 -7.60
N GLU A 57 0.88 -7.64 -7.07
CA GLU A 57 0.82 -8.61 -5.97
C GLU A 57 0.21 -7.98 -4.70
N LEU A 58 0.56 -6.73 -4.39
CA LEU A 58 -0.02 -6.00 -3.27
C LEU A 58 -1.56 -5.89 -3.40
N ARG A 59 -2.04 -5.52 -4.59
CA ARG A 59 -3.48 -5.42 -4.91
C ARG A 59 -4.19 -6.74 -4.70
N MET A 60 -3.63 -7.85 -5.19
CA MET A 60 -4.23 -9.19 -5.05
C MET A 60 -4.30 -9.61 -3.57
N ARG A 61 -3.20 -9.46 -2.83
CA ARG A 61 -3.13 -9.82 -1.40
C ARG A 61 -4.12 -9.02 -0.57
N LEU A 62 -4.25 -7.72 -0.85
CA LEU A 62 -5.20 -6.86 -0.15
C LEU A 62 -6.65 -7.23 -0.46
N ALA A 63 -7.00 -7.45 -1.73
CA ALA A 63 -8.34 -7.87 -2.12
C ALA A 63 -8.75 -9.18 -1.44
N GLU A 64 -7.83 -10.14 -1.37
CA GLU A 64 -8.07 -11.41 -0.69
C GLU A 64 -8.23 -11.25 0.82
N ALA A 65 -7.37 -10.45 1.47
CA ALA A 65 -7.49 -10.18 2.90
C ALA A 65 -8.84 -9.54 3.26
N LEU A 66 -9.31 -8.58 2.45
CA LEU A 66 -10.61 -7.94 2.64
C LEU A 66 -11.78 -8.91 2.40
N ARG A 67 -11.65 -9.82 1.43
CA ARG A 67 -12.66 -10.86 1.15
C ARG A 67 -12.82 -11.83 2.33
N VAL A 68 -11.72 -12.20 3.00
CA VAL A 68 -11.75 -13.14 4.15
C VAL A 68 -12.26 -12.47 5.43
N ALA A 69 -12.04 -11.16 5.59
CA ALA A 69 -12.48 -10.41 6.76
C ALA A 69 -13.95 -9.97 6.74
N SER A 70 -14.65 -10.13 5.60
CA SER A 70 -16.08 -9.83 5.41
C SER A 70 -16.95 -11.05 5.71
#